data_AF-A0AAD2DCS7-F1
#
_entry.id   AF-A0AAD2DCS7-F1
#
_cell.length_a   1.000
_cell.length_b   1.000
_cell.length_c   1.000
_cell.angle_alpha   90.00
_cell.angle_beta   90.00
_cell.angle_gamma   90.00
#
_symmetry.space_group_name_H-M   'P 1'
#
loop_
_entity.id
_entity.type
_entity.pdbx_description
1 polymer ?
#
loop_
_entity_poly.entity_id
_entity_poly.type
_entity_poly.pdbx_seq_one_letter_code
_entity_poly.pdbx_strand_id
1 'polypeptide(L)' 'MKNPKKLKRKHKIFLSKQGCNPDDFLIVTEDYDSYTFYNKVTKVVWNPIRR' A
#
# COMPACT_ATOMS: atom_id res chain seq x y z
N MET A 1 2.14 -15.48 -1.90
CA MET A 1 2.08 -14.06 -1.48
C MET A 1 1.60 -14.01 -0.04
N LYS A 2 2.16 -13.15 0.82
CA LYS A 2 1.51 -12.87 2.12
C LYS A 2 0.13 -12.28 1.82
N ASN A 3 -0.90 -12.72 2.55
CA ASN A 3 -2.26 -12.23 2.33
C ASN A 3 -2.30 -10.70 2.57
N PRO A 4 -2.73 -9.90 1.58
CA PRO A 4 -2.85 -8.47 1.75
C PRO A 4 -3.81 -8.14 2.89
N LYS A 5 -3.42 -7.18 3.73
CA LYS A 5 -4.21 -6.73 4.88
C LYS A 5 -4.87 -5.38 4.57
N LYS A 6 -5.87 -5.02 5.37
CA LYS A 6 -6.47 -3.68 5.33
C LYS A 6 -5.43 -2.62 5.69
N LEU A 7 -5.52 -1.47 5.03
CA LEU A 7 -4.66 -0.31 5.31
C LEU A 7 -4.92 0.27 6.70
N LYS A 8 -3.85 0.67 7.38
CA LYS A 8 -3.90 1.52 8.58
C LYS A 8 -3.96 2.99 8.16
N ARG A 9 -4.32 3.88 9.09
CA ARG A 9 -4.41 5.34 8.85
C ARG A 9 -3.15 5.91 8.19
N LYS A 10 -1.96 5.53 8.66
CA LYS A 10 -0.68 5.99 8.11
C LYS A 10 -0.46 5.58 6.64
N HIS A 11 -0.93 4.39 6.27
CA HIS A 11 -0.85 3.90 4.89
C HIS A 11 -1.77 4.70 3.98
N LYS A 12 -2.97 5.04 4.45
CA LYS A 12 -3.91 5.89 3.71
C LYS A 12 -3.33 7.28 3.48
N ILE A 13 -2.77 7.90 4.53
CA ILE A 13 -2.11 9.22 4.41
C ILE A 13 -0.96 9.16 3.41
N PHE A 14 -0.13 8.12 3.45
CA PHE A 14 0.98 7.94 2.52
C PHE A 14 0.49 7.86 1.06
N LEU A 15 -0.49 7.01 0.78
CA LEU A 15 -1.06 6.86 -0.57
C LEU A 15 -1.71 8.15 -1.06
N SER A 16 -2.45 8.86 -0.21
CA SER A 16 -3.03 10.16 -0.56
C SER A 16 -1.97 11.21 -0.89
N LYS A 17 -0.84 11.23 -0.18
CA LYS A 17 0.30 12.12 -0.52
C LYS A 17 0.92 11.80 -1.88
N GLN A 18 0.82 10.55 -2.33
CA GLN A 18 1.26 10.11 -3.66
C GLN A 18 0.17 10.31 -4.74
N GLY A 19 -0.93 11.00 -4.43
CA GLY A 19 -2.05 11.21 -5.36
C GLY A 19 -2.90 9.96 -5.61
N CYS A 20 -2.73 8.91 -4.81
CA CYS A 20 -3.48 7.66 -4.94
C CYS A 20 -4.75 7.67 -4.08
N ASN A 21 -5.80 7.00 -4.53
CA ASN A 21 -6.98 6.70 -3.71
C ASN A 21 -6.69 5.50 -2.80
N PRO A 22 -6.62 5.65 -1.46
CA PRO A 22 -6.26 4.55 -0.57
C PRO A 22 -7.22 3.37 -0.60
N ASP A 23 -8.49 3.60 -0.93
CA ASP A 23 -9.49 2.54 -0.93
C ASP A 23 -9.29 1.55 -2.09
N ASP A 24 -8.42 1.87 -3.06
CA ASP A 24 -8.01 0.97 -4.15
C ASP A 24 -6.89 0.03 -3.73
N PHE A 25 -6.32 0.17 -2.53
CA PHE A 25 -5.12 -0.56 -2.12
C PHE A 25 -5.32 -1.43 -0.87
N LEU A 26 -4.46 -2.44 -0.77
CA LEU A 26 -4.21 -3.26 0.42
C LEU A 26 -2.72 -3.23 0.76
N ILE A 27 -2.34 -3.48 2.01
CA ILE A 27 -0.94 -3.55 2.42
C ILE A 27 -0.46 -5.01 2.35
N VAL A 28 0.61 -5.28 1.61
CA VAL A 28 1.24 -6.61 1.53
C VAL A 28 2.29 -6.75 2.64
N THR A 29 3.18 -5.77 2.73
CA THR A 29 4.29 -5.75 3.69
C THR A 29 4.57 -4.34 4.19
N GLU A 30 4.96 -4.27 5.45
CA GLU A 30 5.25 -3.05 6.19
C GLU A 30 6.60 -3.24 6.89
N ASP A 31 7.69 -2.80 6.25
CA ASP A 31 9.08 -2.94 6.73
C ASP A 31 9.61 -1.60 7.21
N TYR A 32 10.59 -1.54 8.11
CA TYR A 32 11.01 -0.29 8.79
C TYR A 32 11.08 0.97 7.90
N ASP A 33 11.64 0.86 6.68
CA ASP A 33 11.80 2.00 5.74
C ASP A 33 10.75 2.09 4.62
N SER A 34 9.89 1.08 4.42
CA SER A 34 9.10 0.95 3.19
C SER A 34 7.72 0.33 3.39
N TYR A 35 6.87 0.51 2.38
CA TYR A 35 5.56 -0.13 2.26
C TYR A 35 5.43 -0.81 0.90
N THR A 36 4.89 -2.03 0.89
CA THR A 36 4.49 -2.75 -0.34
C THR A 36 2.96 -2.77 -0.41
N PHE A 37 2.39 -2.25 -1.47
CA PHE A 37 0.94 -2.17 -1.65
C PHE A 37 0.45 -3.10 -2.76
N TYR A 38 -0.72 -3.68 -2.58
CA TYR A 38 -1.44 -4.36 -3.65
C TYR A 38 -2.56 -3.44 -4.14
N ASN A 39 -2.53 -3.08 -5.42
CA ASN A 39 -3.59 -2.32 -6.06
C ASN A 39 -4.70 -3.28 -6.53
N LYS A 40 -5.91 -3.12 -5.99
CA LYS A 40 -7.07 -3.97 -6.31
C LYS A 40 -7.64 -3.70 -7.71
N VAL A 41 -7.46 -2.49 -8.23
CA VAL A 41 -7.96 -2.06 -9.55
C VAL A 41 -7.09 -2.65 -10.65
N THR A 42 -5.77 -2.47 -10.56
CA THR A 42 -4.83 -2.99 -11.57
C THR A 42 -4.40 -4.43 -11.30
N LYS A 43 -4.69 -4.97 -10.11
CA LYS A 43 -4.25 -6.30 -9.63
C LYS A 43 -2.73 -6.47 -9.58
N VAL A 44 -2.00 -5.35 -9.45
CA VAL A 44 -0.53 -5.33 -9.41
C VAL A 44 -0.04 -5.04 -7.99
N VAL A 45 1.00 -5.75 -7.57
CA VAL A 45 1.76 -5.42 -6.36
C VAL A 45 2.77 -4.34 -6.72
N TRP A 46 2.68 -3.20 -6.05
CA TRP A 46 3.67 -2.14 -6.12
C TRP A 46 4.88 -2.51 -5.29
N ASN A 47 6.06 -2.38 -5.91
CA ASN A 47 7.34 -2.60 -5.24
C ASN A 47 7.45 -1.75 -3.96
N PRO A 48 8.29 -2.15 -2.99
CA PRO A 48 8.48 -1.39 -1.76
C PRO A 48 8.77 0.07 -2.04
N ILE A 49 7.84 0.94 -1.62
CA ILE A 49 7.98 2.39 -1.72
C ILE A 49 8.53 2.88 -0.40
N ARG A 50 9.65 3.60 -0.45
CA ARG A 50 10.26 4.22 0.72
C ARG A 50 9.30 5.27 1.33
N ARG A 51 9.20 5.24 2.65
CA ARG A 51 8.24 6.01 3.46
C ARG A 51 8.61 7.48 3.57
#